data_AF-A0A919YCQ7-F1
#
_entry.id   AF-A0A919YCQ7-F1
#
_cell.length_a   1.000
_cell.length_b   1.000
_cell.length_c   1.000
_cell.angle_alpha   90.00
_cell.angle_beta   90.00
_cell.angle_gamma   90.00
#
_symmetry.space_group_name_H-M   'P 1'
#
loop_
_entity.id
_entity.type
_entity.pdbx_description
1 polymer ?
#
loop_
_entity_poly.entity_id
_entity_poly.type
_entity_poly.pdbx_seq_one_letter_code
_entity_poly.pdbx_strand_id
1 'polypeptide(L)'
;MTLSKRALEYLAKCKWKDSVKDEKEILKAFEALKIQPTFTLIDFQKRFGGYVEYAYLEPIAFGILQKEPCRGDFVNEKGLIIIEPEDDIIVRHYVCADTLYQETFSIDEQGRFYLGYEIQCNNFETHIEEAAILKVLNKEKWDTVFEYELDIRTRDTYDIIDDYKYKELCKYFGLKKIEDFPDDLISFDRNDNYLVWRCSNSVKVLSKEGIGKSDLEAMNKIFSMS
;
A
#
# COMPACT_ATOMS: atom_id res chain seq x y z
N MET A 1 5.82 12.27 2.91
CA MET A 1 6.77 11.55 3.79
C MET A 1 8.11 11.35 3.07
N THR A 2 9.25 11.34 3.78
CA THR A 2 10.55 11.02 3.15
C THR A 2 10.74 9.52 3.06
N LEU A 3 11.05 9.00 1.87
CA LEU A 3 11.35 7.58 1.65
C LEU A 3 12.70 7.19 2.28
N SER A 4 12.78 5.97 2.81
CA SER A 4 14.01 5.35 3.27
C SER A 4 15.00 5.18 2.12
N LYS A 5 16.29 5.03 2.46
CA LYS A 5 17.33 4.74 1.47
C LYS A 5 17.01 3.47 0.66
N ARG A 6 16.46 2.44 1.30
CA ARG A 6 16.04 1.18 0.66
C ARG A 6 14.95 1.42 -0.37
N ALA A 7 13.92 2.19 -0.04
CA ALA A 7 12.84 2.54 -0.95
C ALA A 7 13.33 3.38 -2.15
N LEU A 8 14.23 4.33 -1.91
CA LEU A 8 14.86 5.10 -2.99
C LEU A 8 15.70 4.21 -3.93
N GLU A 9 16.51 3.30 -3.37
CA GLU A 9 17.28 2.33 -4.16
C GLU A 9 16.39 1.34 -4.92
N TYR A 10 15.24 0.99 -4.35
CA TYR A 10 14.22 0.17 -5.00
C TYR A 10 13.65 0.91 -6.22
N LEU A 11 13.14 2.13 -6.04
CA LEU A 11 12.57 2.96 -7.10
C LEU A 11 13.55 3.22 -8.25
N ALA A 12 14.82 3.46 -7.92
CA ALA A 12 15.88 3.69 -8.92
C ALA A 12 16.13 2.49 -9.84
N LYS A 13 15.70 1.29 -9.44
CA LYS A 13 15.82 0.04 -10.22
C LYS A 13 14.50 -0.38 -10.88
N CYS A 14 13.41 0.32 -10.61
CA CYS A 14 12.11 0.01 -11.18
C CYS A 14 11.98 0.60 -12.59
N LYS A 15 11.02 0.08 -13.35
CA LYS A 15 10.67 0.65 -14.66
C LYS A 15 9.82 1.88 -14.46
N TRP A 16 9.94 2.82 -15.39
CA TRP A 16 9.16 4.04 -15.44
C TRP A 16 8.57 4.21 -16.85
N LYS A 17 7.27 4.46 -16.90
CA LYS A 17 6.56 4.94 -18.08
C LYS A 17 6.64 6.47 -18.12
N ASP A 18 6.57 7.06 -19.30
CA ASP A 18 6.39 8.51 -19.39
C ASP A 18 5.03 8.89 -18.79
N SER A 19 5.00 9.99 -18.04
CA SER A 19 3.80 10.48 -17.36
C SER A 19 3.79 12.01 -17.33
N VAL A 20 2.65 12.59 -16.97
CA VAL A 20 2.54 14.04 -16.79
C VAL A 20 3.25 14.43 -15.49
N LYS A 21 4.29 15.27 -15.58
CA LYS A 21 5.08 15.74 -14.43
C LYS A 21 5.09 17.26 -14.27
N ASP A 22 4.71 17.98 -15.32
CA ASP A 22 4.63 19.43 -15.29
C ASP A 22 3.44 19.85 -14.42
N GLU A 23 3.71 20.67 -13.40
CA GLU A 23 2.70 21.09 -12.44
C GLU A 23 1.57 21.89 -13.10
N LYS A 24 1.85 22.71 -14.12
CA LYS A 24 0.82 23.47 -14.84
C LYS A 24 -0.10 22.55 -15.61
N GLU A 25 0.41 21.47 -16.20
CA GLU A 25 -0.41 20.46 -16.87
C GLU A 25 -1.30 19.72 -15.87
N ILE A 26 -0.75 19.37 -14.70
CA ILE A 26 -1.52 18.75 -13.61
C ILE A 26 -2.65 19.69 -13.17
N LEU A 27 -2.33 20.94 -12.83
CA LEU A 27 -3.32 21.93 -12.40
C LEU A 27 -4.41 22.15 -13.45
N LYS A 28 -4.04 22.22 -14.73
CA LYS A 28 -4.98 22.38 -15.85
C LYS A 28 -5.96 21.20 -15.96
N ALA A 29 -5.50 19.97 -15.70
CA ALA A 29 -6.38 18.80 -15.71
C ALA A 29 -7.43 18.85 -14.59
N PHE A 30 -7.05 19.29 -13.40
CA PHE A 30 -7.98 19.51 -12.29
C PHE A 30 -8.94 20.68 -12.56
N GLU A 31 -8.44 21.79 -13.12
CA GLU A 31 -9.24 22.97 -13.48
C GLU A 31 -10.31 22.61 -14.53
N ALA A 32 -9.99 21.75 -15.51
CA ALA A 32 -10.93 21.29 -16.51
C ALA A 32 -12.16 20.57 -15.90
N LEU A 33 -12.00 19.97 -14.72
CA LEU A 33 -13.07 19.33 -13.95
C LEU A 33 -13.63 20.23 -12.85
N LYS A 34 -13.18 21.49 -12.75
CA LYS A 34 -13.57 22.45 -11.70
C LYS A 34 -13.27 21.94 -10.29
N ILE A 35 -12.20 21.17 -10.13
CA ILE A 35 -11.74 20.64 -8.85
C ILE A 35 -10.43 21.34 -8.48
N GLN A 36 -10.26 21.63 -7.19
CA GLN A 36 -9.00 22.14 -6.69
C GLN A 36 -8.10 20.96 -6.28
N PRO A 37 -6.92 20.78 -6.89
CA PRO A 37 -6.01 19.71 -6.48
C PRO A 37 -5.46 19.97 -5.09
N THR A 38 -5.32 18.90 -4.31
CA THR A 38 -4.54 18.95 -3.07
C THR A 38 -3.04 18.90 -3.39
N PHE A 39 -2.23 19.46 -2.49
CA PHE A 39 -0.77 19.32 -2.57
C PHE A 39 -0.35 17.85 -2.66
N THR A 40 -1.03 16.97 -1.92
CA THR A 40 -0.74 15.53 -1.88
C THR A 40 -0.92 14.85 -3.24
N LEU A 41 -2.00 15.15 -3.96
CA LEU A 41 -2.24 14.59 -5.29
C LEU A 41 -1.20 15.08 -6.33
N ILE A 42 -0.82 16.36 -6.24
CA ILE A 42 0.24 16.93 -7.08
C ILE A 42 1.58 16.26 -6.77
N ASP A 43 1.93 16.12 -5.49
CA ASP A 43 3.18 15.48 -5.05
C ASP A 43 3.22 14.01 -5.46
N PHE A 44 2.13 13.26 -5.28
CA PHE A 44 1.98 11.89 -5.77
C PHE A 44 2.26 11.79 -7.26
N GLN A 45 1.60 12.61 -8.09
CA GLN A 45 1.80 12.58 -9.53
C GLN A 45 3.24 12.93 -9.92
N LYS A 46 3.83 13.96 -9.29
CA LYS A 46 5.20 14.40 -9.58
C LYS A 46 6.24 13.36 -9.17
N ARG A 47 6.07 12.71 -8.03
CA ARG A 47 7.05 11.74 -7.51
C ARG A 47 6.85 10.34 -8.08
N PHE A 48 5.61 9.88 -8.21
CA PHE A 48 5.29 8.48 -8.51
C PHE A 48 4.57 8.27 -9.85
N GLY A 49 4.09 9.33 -10.51
CA GLY A 49 3.57 9.20 -11.88
C GLY A 49 4.58 8.48 -12.80
N GLY A 50 4.11 7.47 -13.54
CA GLY A 50 4.90 6.62 -14.39
C GLY A 50 5.64 5.47 -13.68
N TYR A 51 5.69 5.42 -12.35
CA TYR A 51 6.30 4.28 -11.64
C TYR A 51 5.59 2.98 -12.02
N VAL A 52 6.34 1.95 -12.43
CA VAL A 52 5.77 0.66 -12.85
C VAL A 52 6.15 -0.45 -11.88
N GLU A 53 5.13 -1.14 -11.38
CA GLU A 53 5.26 -2.44 -10.73
C GLU A 53 4.55 -3.54 -11.53
N TYR A 54 4.66 -4.78 -11.06
CA TYR A 54 4.06 -5.93 -11.74
C TYR A 54 3.26 -6.77 -10.77
N ALA A 55 1.97 -6.95 -11.05
CA ALA A 55 1.17 -8.00 -10.46
C ALA A 55 1.26 -9.24 -11.37
N TYR A 56 2.09 -10.21 -10.97
CA TYR A 56 2.49 -11.33 -11.83
C TYR A 56 3.13 -10.86 -13.15
N LEU A 57 2.36 -10.93 -14.25
CA LEU A 57 2.80 -10.52 -15.58
C LEU A 57 2.21 -9.19 -16.03
N GLU A 58 1.21 -8.67 -15.31
CA GLU A 58 0.52 -7.44 -15.67
C GLU A 58 1.25 -6.23 -15.07
N PRO A 59 1.74 -5.28 -15.91
CA PRO A 59 2.31 -4.05 -15.41
C PRO A 59 1.22 -3.11 -14.87
N ILE A 60 1.56 -2.44 -13.77
CA ILE A 60 0.73 -1.43 -13.12
C ILE A 60 1.55 -0.13 -13.14
N ALA A 61 1.17 0.80 -14.01
CA ALA A 61 1.86 2.09 -14.15
C ALA A 61 1.11 3.18 -13.37
N PHE A 62 1.66 3.61 -12.24
CA PHE A 62 0.99 4.54 -11.34
C PHE A 62 0.96 5.98 -11.87
N GLY A 63 -0.02 6.75 -11.42
CA GLY A 63 -0.27 8.13 -11.81
C GLY A 63 -1.75 8.38 -12.06
N ILE A 64 -2.23 9.52 -11.59
CA ILE A 64 -3.59 10.02 -11.85
C ILE A 64 -3.72 10.67 -13.23
N LEU A 65 -2.57 11.00 -13.85
CA LEU A 65 -2.49 11.51 -15.22
C LEU A 65 -1.44 10.74 -16.01
N GLN A 66 -1.87 10.20 -17.14
CA GLN A 66 -1.09 9.29 -17.96
C GLN A 66 -0.85 9.89 -19.34
N LYS A 67 0.32 9.61 -19.92
CA LYS A 67 0.60 9.90 -21.33
C LYS A 67 0.37 8.64 -22.16
N GLU A 68 -0.05 8.86 -23.40
CA GLU A 68 -0.18 7.79 -24.38
C GLU A 68 1.16 7.06 -24.60
N PRO A 69 1.15 5.75 -24.89
CA PRO A 69 -0.03 4.88 -24.99
C PRO A 69 -0.56 4.48 -23.61
N CYS A 70 -1.88 4.48 -23.44
CA CYS A 70 -2.56 4.05 -22.21
C CYS A 70 -3.28 2.70 -22.41
N ARG A 71 -3.61 2.02 -21.31
CA ARG A 71 -4.37 0.77 -21.22
C ARG A 71 -5.50 0.96 -20.19
N GLY A 72 -6.29 -0.10 -19.97
CA GLY A 72 -7.38 -0.11 -18.99
C GLY A 72 -8.33 1.07 -19.11
N ASP A 73 -8.63 1.68 -17.98
CA ASP A 73 -9.52 2.84 -17.87
C ASP A 73 -8.99 4.08 -18.60
N PHE A 74 -7.67 4.20 -18.77
CA PHE A 74 -7.04 5.36 -19.41
C PHE A 74 -7.05 5.32 -20.95
N VAL A 75 -7.50 4.23 -21.61
CA VAL A 75 -7.52 4.15 -23.09
C VAL A 75 -8.40 5.22 -23.73
N ASN A 76 -9.55 5.49 -23.11
CA ASN A 76 -10.57 6.38 -23.68
C ASN A 76 -10.66 7.72 -22.94
N GLU A 77 -9.87 7.89 -21.88
CA GLU A 77 -9.93 9.04 -20.99
C GLU A 77 -8.80 10.02 -21.29
N LYS A 78 -9.16 11.30 -21.41
CA LYS A 78 -8.21 12.38 -21.77
C LYS A 78 -7.83 13.26 -20.57
N GLY A 79 -8.12 12.82 -19.35
CA GLY A 79 -7.96 13.60 -18.13
C GLY A 79 -8.00 12.74 -16.88
N LEU A 80 -8.33 13.37 -15.75
CA LEU A 80 -8.49 12.67 -14.47
C LEU A 80 -9.73 11.77 -14.54
N ILE A 81 -9.58 10.54 -14.05
CA ILE A 81 -10.69 9.61 -13.90
C ILE A 81 -11.08 9.62 -12.42
N ILE A 82 -12.31 10.04 -12.14
CA ILE A 82 -12.84 10.15 -10.78
C ILE A 82 -13.92 9.09 -10.63
N ILE A 83 -13.78 8.27 -9.60
CA ILE A 83 -14.77 7.26 -9.25
C ILE A 83 -15.48 7.71 -7.98
N GLU A 84 -16.81 7.74 -8.04
CA GLU A 84 -17.66 7.91 -6.87
C GLU A 84 -17.97 6.51 -6.35
N PRO A 85 -17.54 6.17 -5.13
CA PRO A 85 -17.86 4.88 -4.54
C PRO A 85 -19.38 4.75 -4.30
N GLU A 86 -19.92 3.53 -4.44
CA GLU A 86 -21.35 3.27 -4.21
C GLU A 86 -21.72 3.50 -2.73
N ASP A 87 -22.73 4.35 -2.54
CA ASP A 87 -23.62 4.61 -1.39
C ASP A 87 -23.08 4.88 0.04
N ASP A 88 -21.81 4.61 0.42
CA ASP A 88 -21.37 4.82 1.82
C ASP A 88 -19.99 5.50 2.01
N ILE A 89 -19.23 5.80 0.95
CA ILE A 89 -17.90 6.43 1.08
C ILE A 89 -17.97 7.91 0.64
N ILE A 90 -17.79 8.83 1.60
CA ILE A 90 -17.87 10.30 1.39
C ILE A 90 -16.60 10.88 0.72
N VAL A 91 -15.66 10.03 0.35
CA VAL A 91 -14.33 10.44 -0.12
C VAL A 91 -14.29 10.34 -1.63
N ARG A 92 -13.69 11.33 -2.30
CA ARG A 92 -13.47 11.30 -3.75
C ARG A 92 -12.23 10.48 -4.07
N HIS A 93 -12.37 9.49 -4.96
CA HIS A 93 -11.29 8.63 -5.41
C HIS A 93 -10.86 9.01 -6.83
N TYR A 94 -9.55 8.99 -7.07
CA TYR A 94 -8.94 9.20 -8.37
C TYR A 94 -8.27 7.91 -8.81
N VAL A 95 -8.63 7.38 -9.98
CA VAL A 95 -7.94 6.20 -10.53
C VAL A 95 -6.47 6.57 -10.71
N CYS A 96 -5.59 5.75 -10.16
CA CYS A 96 -4.17 6.09 -10.01
C CYS A 96 -3.23 5.06 -10.64
N ALA A 97 -3.73 4.13 -11.46
CA ALA A 97 -2.88 3.22 -12.21
C ALA A 97 -3.43 2.88 -13.60
N ASP A 98 -2.54 2.90 -14.59
CA ASP A 98 -2.78 2.40 -15.93
C ASP A 98 -2.41 0.91 -16.01
N THR A 99 -3.42 0.03 -16.11
CA THR A 99 -3.26 -1.42 -16.08
C THR A 99 -4.46 -2.16 -16.66
N LEU A 100 -4.30 -3.44 -17.00
CA LEU A 100 -5.40 -4.39 -17.26
C LEU A 100 -5.67 -5.32 -16.07
N TYR A 101 -5.10 -5.04 -14.90
CA TYR A 101 -5.42 -5.77 -13.68
C TYR A 101 -6.91 -5.62 -13.34
N GLN A 102 -7.50 -6.66 -12.72
CA GLN A 102 -8.95 -6.73 -12.52
C GLN A 102 -9.47 -5.76 -11.45
N GLU A 103 -8.61 -5.39 -10.50
CA GLU A 103 -8.95 -4.47 -9.41
C GLU A 103 -8.62 -3.02 -9.75
N THR A 104 -9.43 -2.10 -9.25
CA THR A 104 -9.21 -0.66 -9.41
C THR A 104 -8.20 -0.16 -8.37
N PHE A 105 -7.15 0.50 -8.84
CA PHE A 105 -6.21 1.25 -8.01
C PHE A 105 -6.64 2.70 -7.94
N SER A 106 -6.85 3.22 -6.72
CA SER A 106 -7.23 4.62 -6.54
C SER A 106 -6.48 5.28 -5.38
N ILE A 107 -6.41 6.61 -5.44
CA ILE A 107 -5.88 7.46 -4.38
C ILE A 107 -6.91 8.54 -4.06
N ASP A 108 -6.98 8.98 -2.81
CA ASP A 108 -7.85 10.08 -2.42
C ASP A 108 -7.11 11.42 -2.24
N GLU A 109 -7.87 12.45 -1.88
CA GLU A 109 -7.35 13.81 -1.67
C GLU A 109 -6.33 13.91 -0.51
N GLN A 110 -6.35 12.96 0.42
CA GLN A 110 -5.44 12.87 1.56
C GLN A 110 -4.17 12.07 1.25
N GLY A 111 -4.12 11.37 0.10
CA GLY A 111 -3.01 10.53 -0.32
C GLY A 111 -3.13 9.06 0.12
N ARG A 112 -4.29 8.66 0.64
CA ARG A 112 -4.58 7.28 1.03
C ARG A 112 -4.75 6.44 -0.23
N PHE A 113 -4.10 5.28 -0.27
CA PHE A 113 -4.08 4.40 -1.42
C PHE A 113 -5.03 3.22 -1.22
N TYR A 114 -5.76 2.88 -2.28
CA TYR A 114 -6.83 1.90 -2.25
C TYR A 114 -6.70 0.89 -3.40
N LEU A 115 -7.11 -0.34 -3.11
CA LEU A 115 -7.32 -1.42 -4.08
C LEU A 115 -8.76 -1.92 -3.92
N GLY A 116 -9.58 -1.84 -4.97
CA GLY A 116 -10.98 -2.29 -4.87
C GLY A 116 -11.79 -1.59 -3.78
N TYR A 117 -11.47 -0.32 -3.50
CA TYR A 117 -12.00 0.50 -2.39
C TYR A 117 -11.54 0.11 -0.98
N GLU A 118 -10.70 -0.90 -0.81
CA GLU A 118 -10.07 -1.22 0.46
C GLU A 118 -8.79 -0.38 0.65
N ILE A 119 -8.68 0.30 1.79
CA ILE A 119 -7.49 1.07 2.12
C ILE A 119 -6.29 0.12 2.30
N GLN A 120 -5.24 0.36 1.53
CA GLN A 120 -4.00 -0.39 1.60
C GLN A 120 -3.01 0.33 2.52
N CYS A 121 -2.88 1.64 2.38
CA CYS A 121 -2.04 2.46 3.23
C CYS A 121 -2.51 3.91 3.28
N ASN A 122 -2.09 4.64 4.33
CA ASN A 122 -2.49 6.04 4.51
C ASN A 122 -1.69 7.01 3.63
N ASN A 123 -0.55 6.56 3.11
CA ASN A 123 0.31 7.33 2.21
C ASN A 123 0.91 6.39 1.16
N PHE A 124 0.92 6.81 -0.10
CA PHE A 124 1.51 5.99 -1.18
C PHE A 124 3.00 5.68 -0.97
N GLU A 125 3.75 6.51 -0.24
CA GLU A 125 5.12 6.20 0.16
C GLU A 125 5.23 4.88 0.94
N THR A 126 4.24 4.54 1.76
CA THR A 126 4.20 3.27 2.49
C THR A 126 4.10 2.09 1.54
N HIS A 127 3.34 2.22 0.45
CA HIS A 127 3.27 1.19 -0.61
C HIS A 127 4.64 0.95 -1.25
N ILE A 128 5.40 2.03 -1.50
CA ILE A 128 6.78 1.91 -2.01
C ILE A 128 7.71 1.25 -0.99
N GLU A 129 7.61 1.61 0.29
CA GLU A 129 8.40 0.99 1.36
C GLU A 129 8.14 -0.51 1.45
N GLU A 130 6.88 -0.90 1.42
CA GLU A 130 6.45 -2.30 1.44
C GLU A 130 7.00 -3.07 0.24
N ALA A 131 6.81 -2.55 -0.98
CA ALA A 131 7.32 -3.18 -2.20
C ALA A 131 8.85 -3.33 -2.16
N ALA A 132 9.56 -2.35 -1.58
CA ALA A 132 11.00 -2.42 -1.39
C ALA A 132 11.43 -3.49 -0.39
N ILE A 133 10.68 -3.67 0.70
CA ILE A 133 10.89 -4.73 1.69
C ILE A 133 10.61 -6.10 1.08
N LEU A 134 9.47 -6.29 0.40
CA LEU A 134 9.11 -7.56 -0.22
C LEU A 134 10.17 -8.01 -1.24
N LYS A 135 10.77 -7.08 -1.99
CA LYS A 135 11.89 -7.40 -2.89
C LYS A 135 13.14 -7.90 -2.15
N VAL A 136 13.37 -7.47 -0.92
CA VAL A 136 14.45 -7.98 -0.06
C VAL A 136 14.07 -9.33 0.54
N LEU A 137 12.86 -9.44 1.10
CA LEU A 137 12.36 -10.65 1.74
C LEU A 137 12.25 -11.82 0.75
N ASN A 138 11.84 -11.57 -0.51
CA ASN A 138 11.76 -12.60 -1.55
C ASN A 138 13.11 -13.23 -1.94
N LYS A 139 14.24 -12.67 -1.47
CA LYS A 139 15.56 -13.31 -1.60
C LYS A 139 15.84 -14.32 -0.49
N GLU A 140 15.14 -14.19 0.63
CA GLU A 140 15.19 -15.08 1.78
C GLU A 140 14.05 -16.10 1.67
N LYS A 141 14.20 -17.29 2.29
CA LYS A 141 13.13 -18.29 2.33
C LYS A 141 12.31 -18.06 3.59
N TRP A 142 11.13 -17.49 3.43
CA TRP A 142 10.16 -17.26 4.50
C TRP A 142 8.90 -18.06 4.21
N ASP A 143 8.41 -18.78 5.22
CA ASP A 143 7.14 -19.50 5.17
C ASP A 143 6.13 -18.79 6.07
N THR A 144 4.92 -18.54 5.56
CA THR A 144 3.81 -18.05 6.38
C THR A 144 3.40 -19.13 7.37
N VAL A 145 3.56 -18.85 8.66
CA VAL A 145 3.23 -19.79 9.74
C VAL A 145 1.97 -19.39 10.50
N PHE A 146 1.54 -18.14 10.36
CA PHE A 146 0.31 -17.64 10.97
C PHE A 146 -0.18 -16.39 10.24
N GLU A 147 -1.50 -16.27 10.11
CA GLU A 147 -2.18 -15.11 9.55
C GLU A 147 -3.43 -14.87 10.39
N TYR A 148 -3.55 -13.65 10.90
CA TYR A 148 -4.72 -13.17 11.61
C TYR A 148 -5.33 -12.03 10.80
N GLU A 149 -6.49 -12.29 10.22
CA GLU A 149 -7.32 -11.29 9.55
C GLU A 149 -8.19 -10.59 10.60
N LEU A 150 -8.30 -9.26 10.49
CA LEU A 150 -9.23 -8.50 11.31
C LEU A 150 -10.65 -8.79 10.81
N ASP A 151 -11.55 -9.18 11.72
CA ASP A 151 -12.97 -9.35 11.41
C ASP A 151 -13.58 -7.96 11.18
N ILE A 152 -13.73 -7.57 9.92
CA ILE A 152 -14.38 -6.32 9.48
C ILE A 152 -15.89 -6.47 9.71
N ARG A 153 -16.31 -6.50 10.98
CA ARG A 153 -17.72 -6.61 11.37
C ARG A 153 -18.16 -5.44 12.24
N THR A 154 -17.77 -4.23 11.89
CA THR A 154 -18.46 -3.04 12.40
C THR A 154 -18.55 -1.95 11.34
N ARG A 155 -19.79 -1.57 11.05
CA ARG A 155 -20.24 -0.91 9.83
C ARG A 155 -20.08 0.61 9.83
N ASP A 156 -19.30 1.21 10.74
CA ASP A 156 -19.31 2.68 10.90
C ASP A 156 -17.96 3.33 11.26
N THR A 157 -16.86 2.59 11.34
CA THR A 157 -15.50 3.15 11.48
C THR A 157 -14.51 2.19 10.85
N TYR A 158 -13.53 2.71 10.09
CA TYR A 158 -12.39 1.92 9.64
C TYR A 158 -11.69 1.37 10.89
N ASP A 159 -11.99 0.12 11.25
CA ASP A 159 -11.39 -0.54 12.40
C ASP A 159 -9.88 -0.60 12.17
N ILE A 160 -9.15 0.19 12.95
CA ILE A 160 -7.70 0.23 12.94
C ILE A 160 -7.23 -1.07 13.59
N ILE A 161 -6.23 -1.72 12.99
CA ILE A 161 -5.59 -2.90 13.55
C ILE A 161 -5.26 -2.68 15.02
N ASP A 162 -5.61 -3.67 15.86
CA ASP A 162 -5.31 -3.67 17.28
C ASP A 162 -3.77 -3.64 17.50
N ASP A 163 -3.25 -2.42 17.60
CA ASP A 163 -1.84 -2.11 17.80
C ASP A 163 -1.31 -2.73 19.10
N TYR A 164 -2.19 -2.98 20.08
CA TYR A 164 -1.82 -3.68 21.32
C TYR A 164 -1.49 -5.15 21.04
N LYS A 165 -2.34 -5.88 20.30
CA LYS A 165 -2.06 -7.28 19.92
C LYS A 165 -0.79 -7.41 19.10
N TYR A 166 -0.59 -6.51 18.14
CA TYR A 166 0.65 -6.45 17.35
C TYR A 166 1.89 -6.26 18.25
N LYS A 167 1.84 -5.30 19.17
CA LYS A 167 2.95 -4.99 20.07
C LYS A 167 3.26 -6.13 21.04
N GLU A 168 2.24 -6.80 21.58
CA GLU A 168 2.42 -7.96 22.44
C GLU A 168 3.07 -9.13 21.68
N LEU A 169 2.70 -9.35 20.41
CA LEU A 169 3.33 -10.34 19.55
C LEU A 169 4.82 -10.01 19.30
N CYS A 170 5.12 -8.76 18.94
CA CYS A 170 6.49 -8.32 18.71
C CYS A 170 7.36 -8.47 19.97
N LYS A 171 6.79 -8.14 21.14
CA LYS A 171 7.44 -8.32 22.45
C LYS A 171 7.69 -9.80 22.77
N TYR A 172 6.72 -10.67 22.51
CA TYR A 172 6.84 -12.11 22.75
C TYR A 172 8.02 -12.73 21.98
N PHE A 173 8.16 -12.39 20.69
CA PHE A 173 9.25 -12.89 19.85
C PHE A 173 10.56 -12.08 19.95
N GLY A 174 10.59 -11.03 20.78
CA GLY A 174 11.76 -10.14 20.90
C GLY A 174 12.14 -9.49 19.56
N LEU A 175 11.14 -9.15 18.74
CA LEU A 175 11.36 -8.57 17.42
C LEU A 175 11.82 -7.12 17.54
N LYS A 176 12.55 -6.69 16.52
CA LYS A 176 12.94 -5.29 16.37
C LYS A 176 12.30 -4.74 15.11
N LYS A 177 11.78 -3.51 15.21
CA LYS A 177 11.29 -2.75 14.07
C LYS A 177 12.41 -2.68 13.03
N ILE A 178 12.09 -3.04 11.80
CA ILE A 178 12.99 -2.77 10.68
C ILE A 178 13.06 -1.25 10.56
N GLU A 179 14.27 -0.69 10.71
CA GLU A 179 14.49 0.76 10.78
C GLU A 179 13.81 1.52 9.61
N ASP A 180 13.43 2.77 9.87
CA ASP A 180 12.84 3.76 8.95
C ASP A 180 11.41 3.52 8.44
N PHE A 181 10.60 2.67 9.09
CA PHE A 181 9.19 2.48 8.69
C PHE A 181 8.26 3.57 9.26
N PRO A 182 7.37 4.18 8.46
CA PRO A 182 6.36 5.10 8.98
C PRO A 182 5.37 4.40 9.90
N ASP A 183 4.83 5.13 10.87
CA ASP A 183 3.72 4.64 11.70
C ASP A 183 2.42 4.76 10.88
N ASP A 184 2.21 3.81 9.99
CA ASP A 184 1.07 3.64 9.08
C ASP A 184 0.28 2.38 9.49
N LEU A 185 -0.82 2.04 8.82
CA LEU A 185 -1.44 0.71 8.84
C LEU A 185 -0.44 -0.43 8.61
N ILE A 186 0.69 -0.19 7.94
CA ILE A 186 1.71 -1.22 7.70
C ILE A 186 2.85 -1.15 8.73
N SER A 187 3.40 -2.29 9.17
CA SER A 187 4.62 -2.36 10.00
C SER A 187 5.35 -3.68 9.80
N PHE A 188 6.68 -3.67 9.92
CA PHE A 188 7.54 -4.84 9.81
C PHE A 188 8.53 -4.92 10.97
N ASP A 189 8.45 -6.00 11.74
CA ASP A 189 9.33 -6.28 12.87
C ASP A 189 9.95 -7.68 12.68
N ARG A 190 11.26 -7.83 12.86
CA ARG A 190 11.95 -9.12 12.66
C ARG A 190 13.02 -9.43 13.70
N ASN A 191 13.35 -10.71 13.79
CA ASN A 191 14.61 -11.22 14.31
C ASN A 191 15.25 -12.15 13.25
N ASP A 192 16.12 -13.06 13.66
CA ASP A 192 16.80 -13.97 12.73
C ASP A 192 15.87 -15.05 12.14
N ASN A 193 14.86 -15.49 12.90
CA ASN A 193 13.95 -16.58 12.54
C ASN A 193 12.54 -16.12 12.16
N TYR A 194 12.02 -15.09 12.82
CA TYR A 194 10.64 -14.61 12.69
C TYR A 194 10.58 -13.21 12.09
N LEU A 195 9.56 -12.98 11.26
CA LEU A 195 9.12 -11.68 10.76
C LEU A 195 7.64 -11.55 11.08
N VAL A 196 7.24 -10.45 11.71
CA VAL A 196 5.84 -10.06 11.83
C VAL A 196 5.61 -8.89 10.90
N TRP A 197 4.60 -9.04 10.05
CA TRP A 197 4.16 -8.05 9.10
C TRP A 197 2.71 -7.67 9.40
N ARG A 198 2.50 -6.43 9.80
CA ARG A 198 1.19 -5.82 9.92
C ARG A 198 0.80 -5.20 8.57
N CYS A 199 -0.32 -5.61 8.01
CA CYS A 199 -0.98 -5.04 6.82
C CYS A 199 -2.27 -4.33 7.25
N SER A 200 -2.90 -3.54 6.38
CA SER A 200 -4.14 -2.79 6.71
C SER A 200 -5.25 -3.61 7.35
N ASN A 201 -5.42 -4.87 6.96
CA ASN A 201 -6.50 -5.75 7.41
C ASN A 201 -6.01 -7.03 8.10
N SER A 202 -4.69 -7.21 8.26
CA SER A 202 -4.14 -8.48 8.75
C SER A 202 -2.81 -8.34 9.46
N VAL A 203 -2.48 -9.32 10.30
CA VAL A 203 -1.14 -9.52 10.86
C VAL A 203 -0.65 -10.89 10.42
N LYS A 204 0.48 -10.92 9.71
CA LYS A 204 1.12 -12.13 9.20
C LYS A 204 2.40 -12.40 9.97
N VAL A 205 2.65 -13.66 10.31
CA VAL A 205 3.90 -14.12 10.90
C VAL A 205 4.56 -15.08 9.92
N LEU A 206 5.78 -14.74 9.53
CA LEU A 206 6.62 -15.55 8.69
C LEU A 206 7.76 -16.15 9.51
N SER A 207 8.16 -17.36 9.18
CA SER A 207 9.30 -18.05 9.81
C SER A 207 10.24 -18.65 8.75
N LYS A 208 11.54 -18.69 9.05
CA LYS A 208 12.52 -19.41 8.23
C LYS A 208 12.61 -20.89 8.56
N GLU A 209 12.35 -21.25 9.82
CA GLU A 209 12.53 -22.61 10.34
C GLU A 209 11.19 -23.28 10.71
N GLY A 210 10.07 -22.65 10.39
CA GLY A 210 8.74 -23.08 10.81
C GLY A 210 8.39 -22.61 12.22
N ILE A 211 7.31 -23.15 12.80
CA ILE A 211 6.83 -22.73 14.12
C ILE A 211 6.58 -23.92 15.05
N GLY A 212 7.02 -23.77 16.30
CA GLY A 212 6.73 -24.75 17.35
C GLY A 212 5.29 -24.66 17.85
N LYS A 213 4.78 -25.77 18.40
CA LYS A 213 3.42 -25.83 18.96
C LYS A 213 3.20 -24.79 20.08
N SER A 214 4.19 -24.58 20.95
CA SER A 214 4.13 -23.59 22.03
C SER A 214 3.95 -22.17 21.52
N ASP A 215 4.68 -21.81 20.48
CA ASP A 215 4.66 -20.47 19.89
C ASP A 215 3.33 -20.25 19.19
N LEU A 216 2.82 -21.26 18.47
CA LEU A 216 1.51 -21.23 17.86
C LEU A 216 0.38 -21.07 18.90
N GLU A 217 0.45 -21.77 20.03
CA GLU A 217 -0.51 -21.61 21.13
C GLU A 217 -0.43 -20.20 21.75
N ALA A 218 0.77 -19.64 21.93
CA ALA A 218 0.94 -18.29 22.45
C ALA A 218 0.37 -17.22 21.51
N MET A 219 0.62 -17.33 20.20
CA MET A 219 0.05 -16.43 19.20
C MET A 219 -1.48 -16.49 19.20
N ASN A 220 -2.04 -17.70 19.15
CA ASN A 220 -3.49 -17.87 19.21
C ASN A 220 -4.09 -17.20 20.46
N LYS A 221 -3.42 -17.33 21.60
CA LYS A 221 -3.85 -16.67 22.84
C LYS A 221 -3.85 -15.13 22.74
N ILE A 222 -2.79 -14.54 22.15
CA ILE A 222 -2.70 -13.09 21.95
C ILE A 222 -3.88 -12.59 21.09
N PHE A 223 -4.20 -13.32 20.03
CA PHE A 223 -5.25 -12.90 19.10
C PHE A 223 -6.67 -13.28 19.55
N SER A 224 -6.83 -14.32 20.38
CA SER A 224 -8.13 -14.76 20.92
C SER A 224 -8.64 -13.94 22.12
N MET A 225 -7.80 -13.10 22.73
CA MET A 225 -8.25 -12.20 23.80
C MET A 225 -9.03 -11.04 23.17
N SER A 226 -10.35 -11.13 23.23
CA SER A 226 -11.32 -10.07 22.91
C SER A 226 -11.74 -9.34 24.17
#